data_AF-A0A538LVA5-F1
#
_entry.id   AF-A0A538LVA5-F1
#
_cell.length_a   1.000
_cell.length_b   1.000
_cell.length_c   1.000
_cell.angle_alpha   90.00
_cell.angle_beta   90.00
_cell.angle_gamma   90.00
#
_symmetry.space_group_name_H-M   'P 1'
#
loop_
_entity.id
_entity.type
_entity.pdbx_description
1 polymer ?
#
loop_
_entity_poly.entity_id
_entity_poly.type
_entity_poly.pdbx_seq_one_letter_code
_entity_poly.pdbx_strand_id
1 'polypeptide(L)'
;MSTPPEPPRAPEQAQSSQNIAAALAEVSERASVLVREEIELAKAEVSEKASKLMRGAAAGVFAGVFVLSALVFALVGCAWLLYFYLPGNTFAYFWGFFAMAVILLVLGALAGLVAARAVKKGSPPVPNMAIEEARKIRDTVSAGSEP
;
A
#
# COMPACT_ATOMS: atom_id res chain seq x y z
N MET A 1 6.55 6.27 -89.50
CA MET A 1 5.83 6.52 -88.23
C MET A 1 6.70 6.00 -87.11
N SER A 2 7.34 6.89 -86.37
CA SER A 2 8.27 6.53 -85.28
C SER A 2 7.61 6.94 -83.97
N THR A 3 7.22 5.97 -83.14
CA THR A 3 6.67 6.21 -81.80
C THR A 3 7.80 6.61 -80.84
N PRO A 4 7.61 7.64 -79.99
CA PRO A 4 8.61 8.02 -78.99
C PRO A 4 8.75 6.95 -77.88
N PRO A 5 9.91 6.84 -77.21
CA PRO A 5 10.11 5.91 -76.11
C PRO A 5 9.32 6.33 -74.86
N GLU A 6 8.64 5.37 -74.23
CA GLU A 6 7.88 5.55 -72.98
C GLU A 6 8.86 5.77 -71.79
N PRO A 7 8.64 6.77 -70.92
CA PRO A 7 9.55 7.04 -69.81
C PRO A 7 9.48 5.94 -68.74
N PRO A 8 10.56 5.73 -67.96
CA PRO A 8 10.62 4.65 -66.96
C PRO A 8 9.59 4.85 -65.84
N ARG A 9 8.71 3.87 -65.61
CA ARG A 9 7.84 3.79 -64.43
C ARG A 9 8.67 3.49 -63.18
N ALA A 10 9.19 4.52 -62.52
CA ALA A 10 9.88 4.40 -61.24
C ALA A 10 9.61 5.50 -60.16
N PRO A 11 8.36 5.96 -59.90
CA PRO A 11 8.07 6.74 -58.67
C PRO A 11 7.15 6.06 -57.63
N GLU A 12 6.32 5.09 -58.00
CA GLU A 12 5.15 4.68 -57.20
C GLU A 12 5.50 3.84 -55.95
N GLN A 13 6.47 2.92 -56.05
CA GLN A 13 6.91 2.07 -54.93
C GLN A 13 7.70 2.85 -53.85
N ALA A 14 8.47 3.86 -54.25
CA ALA A 14 9.22 4.72 -53.34
C ALA A 14 8.26 5.62 -52.53
N GLN A 15 7.22 6.18 -53.19
CA GLN A 15 6.19 6.96 -52.52
C GLN A 15 5.36 6.12 -51.53
N SER A 16 4.99 4.89 -51.87
CA SER A 16 4.27 3.99 -50.96
C SER A 16 5.08 3.67 -49.70
N SER A 17 6.39 3.42 -49.85
CA SER A 17 7.28 3.10 -48.72
C SER A 17 7.48 4.31 -47.80
N GLN A 18 7.56 5.53 -48.37
CA GLN A 18 7.59 6.78 -47.62
C GLN A 18 6.31 7.04 -46.83
N ASN A 19 5.14 6.73 -47.41
CA ASN A 19 3.85 6.88 -46.72
C ASN A 19 3.70 5.92 -45.54
N ILE A 20 4.18 4.67 -45.66
CA ILE A 20 4.18 3.70 -44.56
C ILE A 20 5.12 4.14 -43.43
N ALA A 21 6.32 4.64 -43.78
CA ALA A 21 7.26 5.17 -42.81
C ALA A 21 6.68 6.39 -42.06
N ALA A 22 5.96 7.27 -42.76
CA ALA A 22 5.28 8.42 -42.16
C ALA A 22 4.14 8.00 -41.21
N ALA A 23 3.32 7.01 -41.60
CA ALA A 23 2.24 6.50 -40.75
C ALA A 23 2.77 5.80 -39.48
N LEU A 24 3.87 5.05 -39.58
CA LEU A 24 4.52 4.43 -38.43
C LEU A 24 5.09 5.48 -37.47
N ALA A 25 5.70 6.54 -38.00
CA ALA A 25 6.18 7.67 -37.20
C ALA A 25 5.01 8.37 -36.48
N GLU A 26 3.89 8.58 -37.16
CA GLU A 26 2.69 9.19 -36.57
C GLU A 26 2.08 8.32 -35.45
N VAL A 27 1.98 7.00 -35.65
CA VAL A 27 1.49 6.08 -34.62
C VAL A 27 2.44 6.05 -33.42
N SER A 28 3.76 6.04 -33.66
CA SER A 28 4.77 6.11 -32.60
C SER A 28 4.69 7.40 -31.79
N GLU A 29 4.46 8.53 -32.46
CA GLU A 29 4.26 9.83 -31.81
C GLU A 29 2.99 9.82 -30.95
N ARG A 30 1.87 9.37 -31.51
CA ARG A 30 0.58 9.25 -30.78
C ARG A 30 0.70 8.31 -29.59
N ALA A 31 1.38 7.17 -29.73
CA ALA A 31 1.63 6.27 -28.61
C ALA A 31 2.48 6.92 -27.51
N SER A 32 3.49 7.70 -27.88
CA SER A 32 4.33 8.45 -26.93
C SER A 32 3.53 9.52 -26.18
N VAL A 33 2.58 10.18 -26.86
CA VAL A 33 1.66 11.13 -26.25
C VAL A 33 0.76 10.43 -25.23
N LEU A 34 0.12 9.32 -25.61
CA LEU A 34 -0.76 8.57 -24.70
C LEU A 34 -0.04 8.09 -23.43
N VAL A 35 1.18 7.56 -23.56
CA VAL A 35 1.96 7.13 -22.39
C VAL A 35 2.26 8.29 -21.45
N ARG A 36 2.58 9.48 -22.00
CA ARG A 36 2.80 10.68 -21.18
C ARG A 36 1.52 11.13 -20.48
N GLU A 37 0.39 11.12 -21.17
CA GLU A 37 -0.93 11.46 -20.62
C GLU A 37 -1.32 10.52 -19.47
N GLU A 38 -1.14 9.21 -19.64
CA GLU A 38 -1.42 8.22 -18.57
C GLU A 38 -0.51 8.42 -17.36
N ILE A 39 0.76 8.77 -17.57
CA ILE A 39 1.69 9.12 -16.47
C ILE A 39 1.22 10.40 -15.76
N GLU A 40 0.80 11.42 -16.51
CA GLU A 40 0.29 12.66 -15.93
C GLU A 40 -1.01 12.44 -15.16
N LEU A 41 -1.90 11.61 -15.68
CA LEU A 41 -3.15 11.21 -15.02
C LEU A 41 -2.87 10.44 -13.73
N ALA A 42 -2.02 9.40 -13.79
CA ALA A 42 -1.62 8.62 -12.63
C ALA A 42 -0.95 9.51 -11.57
N LYS A 43 -0.10 10.46 -11.99
CA LYS A 43 0.53 11.44 -11.09
C LYS A 43 -0.51 12.35 -10.45
N ALA A 44 -1.50 12.82 -11.19
CA ALA A 44 -2.59 13.64 -10.66
C ALA A 44 -3.43 12.84 -9.64
N GLU A 45 -3.81 11.61 -9.95
CA GLU A 45 -4.60 10.76 -9.07
C GLU A 45 -3.84 10.42 -7.77
N VAL A 46 -2.56 10.04 -7.87
CA VAL A 46 -1.71 9.78 -6.70
C VAL A 46 -1.54 11.04 -5.86
N SER A 47 -1.32 12.20 -6.48
CA SER A 47 -1.20 13.49 -5.78
C SER A 47 -2.49 13.86 -5.05
N GLU A 48 -3.65 13.68 -5.69
CA GLU A 48 -4.95 13.93 -5.08
C GLU A 48 -5.20 13.00 -3.89
N LYS A 49 -4.94 11.70 -4.04
CA LYS A 49 -5.06 10.71 -2.96
C LYS A 49 -4.12 11.04 -1.80
N ALA A 50 -2.87 11.39 -2.09
CA ALA A 50 -1.89 11.77 -1.07
C ALA A 50 -2.33 13.04 -0.32
N SER A 51 -2.85 14.05 -1.02
CA SER A 51 -3.36 15.28 -0.42
C SER A 51 -4.58 15.04 0.47
N LYS A 52 -5.53 14.22 0.00
CA LYS A 52 -6.69 13.79 0.81
C LYS A 52 -6.25 13.04 2.06
N LEU A 53 -5.32 12.10 1.93
CA LEU A 53 -4.75 11.36 3.05
C LEU A 53 -4.06 12.29 4.04
N MET A 54 -3.27 13.25 3.56
CA MET A 54 -2.55 14.21 4.40
C MET A 54 -3.51 15.11 5.19
N ARG A 55 -4.56 15.64 4.54
CA ARG A 55 -5.60 16.43 5.22
C ARG A 55 -6.35 15.59 6.26
N GLY A 56 -6.70 14.36 5.92
CA GLY A 56 -7.33 13.41 6.85
C GLY A 56 -6.42 13.06 8.02
N ALA A 57 -5.13 12.87 7.77
CA ALA A 57 -4.12 12.57 8.79
C ALA A 57 -3.95 13.74 9.77
N ALA A 58 -3.92 14.98 9.28
CA ALA A 58 -3.83 16.15 10.16
C ALA A 58 -5.00 16.21 11.16
N ALA A 59 -6.24 16.10 10.67
CA ALA A 59 -7.42 16.06 11.53
C ALA A 59 -7.42 14.83 12.47
N GLY A 60 -6.99 13.67 11.96
CA GLY A 60 -6.87 12.44 12.73
C GLY A 60 -5.85 12.54 13.86
N VAL A 61 -4.71 13.23 13.66
CA VAL A 61 -3.71 13.45 14.70
C VAL A 61 -4.29 14.31 15.83
N PHE A 62 -4.95 15.42 15.51
CA PHE A 62 -5.57 16.25 16.56
C PHE A 62 -6.63 15.47 17.34
N ALA A 63 -7.55 14.80 16.65
CA ALA A 63 -8.56 13.97 17.30
C ALA A 63 -7.91 12.87 18.18
N GLY A 64 -6.87 12.21 17.66
CA GLY A 64 -6.09 11.22 18.39
C GLY A 64 -5.47 11.77 19.67
N VAL A 65 -4.88 12.97 19.64
CA VAL A 65 -4.33 13.63 20.83
C VAL A 65 -5.41 13.84 21.88
N PHE A 66 -6.58 14.36 21.51
CA PHE A 66 -7.68 14.59 22.45
C PHE A 66 -8.23 13.28 23.03
N VAL A 67 -8.45 12.26 22.21
CA VAL A 67 -8.94 10.95 22.65
C VAL A 67 -7.94 10.28 23.59
N LEU A 68 -6.65 10.26 23.23
CA LEU A 68 -5.60 9.70 24.09
C LEU A 68 -5.46 10.47 25.40
N SER A 69 -5.54 11.82 25.35
CA SER A 69 -5.51 12.66 26.55
C SER A 69 -6.70 12.37 27.46
N ALA A 70 -7.92 12.31 26.90
CA ALA A 70 -9.13 11.98 27.64
C ALA A 70 -9.04 10.59 28.29
N LEU A 71 -8.49 9.60 27.58
CA LEU A 71 -8.25 8.27 28.14
C LEU A 71 -7.28 8.33 29.33
N VAL A 72 -6.16 9.05 29.23
CA VAL A 72 -5.21 9.20 30.34
C VAL A 72 -5.88 9.84 31.56
N PHE A 73 -6.61 10.94 31.38
CA PHE A 73 -7.32 11.58 32.48
C PHE A 73 -8.41 10.68 33.09
N ALA A 74 -9.12 9.91 32.27
CA ALA A 74 -10.09 8.93 32.76
C ALA A 74 -9.44 7.84 33.60
N LEU A 75 -8.29 7.28 33.17
CA LEU A 75 -7.56 6.27 33.92
C LEU A 75 -7.02 6.83 35.26
N VAL A 76 -6.52 8.06 35.27
CA VAL A 76 -6.12 8.75 36.49
C VAL A 76 -7.31 8.99 37.41
N GLY A 77 -8.46 9.41 36.87
CA GLY A 77 -9.70 9.57 37.62
C GLY A 77 -10.17 8.26 38.24
N CYS A 78 -10.09 7.15 37.51
CA CYS A 78 -10.39 5.81 38.03
C CYS A 78 -9.43 5.41 39.16
N ALA A 79 -8.13 5.74 39.06
CA ALA A 79 -7.17 5.48 40.14
C ALA A 79 -7.52 6.28 41.41
N TRP A 80 -7.90 7.55 41.27
CA TRP A 80 -8.39 8.36 42.39
C TRP A 80 -9.69 7.80 42.97
N LEU A 81 -10.60 7.33 42.13
CA LEU A 81 -11.86 6.73 42.56
C LEU A 81 -11.62 5.41 43.33
N LEU A 82 -10.73 4.57 42.83
CA LEU A 82 -10.28 3.36 43.53
C LEU A 82 -9.70 3.69 44.90
N TYR A 83 -8.85 4.73 44.98
CA TYR A 83 -8.35 5.20 46.25
C TYR A 83 -9.47 5.68 47.19
N PHE A 84 -10.44 6.45 46.69
CA PHE A 84 -11.53 7.00 47.50
C PHE A 84 -12.30 5.92 48.29
N TYR A 85 -12.46 4.73 47.73
CA TYR A 85 -13.15 3.62 48.38
C TYR A 85 -12.26 2.73 49.27
N LEU A 86 -10.95 2.99 49.36
CA LEU A 86 -10.06 2.23 50.25
C LEU A 86 -10.19 2.74 51.71
N PRO A 87 -10.45 1.86 52.69
CA PRO A 87 -10.58 2.27 54.09
C PRO A 87 -9.23 2.67 54.71
N GLY A 88 -9.24 3.70 55.58
CA GLY A 88 -8.11 4.03 56.47
C GLY A 88 -6.91 4.73 55.80
N ASN A 89 -7.14 5.46 54.71
CA ASN A 89 -6.09 5.82 53.76
C ASN A 89 -5.58 7.28 53.86
N THR A 90 -5.51 7.89 55.05
CA THR A 90 -4.88 9.21 55.16
C THR A 90 -3.40 9.07 54.80
N PHE A 91 -2.98 9.63 53.65
CA PHE A 91 -1.61 9.61 53.06
C PHE A 91 -1.20 8.46 52.14
N ALA A 92 -2.11 7.54 51.73
CA ALA A 92 -1.75 6.38 50.90
C ALA A 92 -2.41 6.35 49.50
N TYR A 93 -2.46 7.49 48.80
CA TYR A 93 -3.12 7.61 47.50
C TYR A 93 -2.57 6.70 46.40
N PHE A 94 -1.30 6.33 46.49
CA PHE A 94 -0.62 5.44 45.54
C PHE A 94 -1.31 4.07 45.39
N TRP A 95 -2.05 3.58 46.40
CA TRP A 95 -2.73 2.29 46.29
C TRP A 95 -3.84 2.26 45.23
N GLY A 96 -4.55 3.37 45.02
CA GLY A 96 -5.53 3.46 43.93
C GLY A 96 -4.86 3.34 42.55
N PHE A 97 -3.68 3.94 42.39
CA PHE A 97 -2.88 3.86 41.17
C PHE A 97 -2.30 2.46 40.94
N PHE A 98 -1.79 1.79 41.99
CA PHE A 98 -1.33 0.41 41.86
C PHE A 98 -2.46 -0.57 41.57
N ALA A 99 -3.63 -0.40 42.19
CA ALA A 99 -4.81 -1.19 41.85
C ALA A 99 -5.18 -1.00 40.37
N MET A 100 -5.21 0.24 39.88
CA MET A 100 -5.50 0.54 38.48
C MET A 100 -4.45 -0.06 37.53
N ALA A 101 -3.16 -0.01 37.91
CA ALA A 101 -2.08 -0.61 37.14
C ALA A 101 -2.25 -2.13 37.01
N VAL A 102 -2.60 -2.83 38.09
CA VAL A 102 -2.88 -4.27 38.06
C VAL A 102 -4.06 -4.59 37.15
N ILE A 103 -5.16 -3.82 37.22
CA ILE A 103 -6.31 -3.99 36.32
C ILE A 103 -5.89 -3.85 34.86
N LEU A 104 -5.12 -2.81 34.52
CA LEU A 104 -4.64 -2.58 33.16
C LEU A 104 -3.69 -3.70 32.68
N LEU A 105 -2.82 -4.23 33.54
CA LEU A 105 -1.95 -5.35 33.20
C LEU A 105 -2.76 -6.62 32.91
N VAL A 106 -3.80 -6.90 33.70
CA VAL A 106 -4.69 -8.05 33.48
C VAL A 106 -5.44 -7.89 32.16
N LEU A 107 -6.07 -6.74 31.93
CA LEU A 107 -6.79 -6.45 30.68
C LEU A 107 -5.84 -6.51 29.47
N GLY A 108 -4.64 -5.94 29.59
CA GLY A 108 -3.61 -5.97 28.56
C GLY A 108 -3.13 -7.38 28.25
N ALA A 109 -2.92 -8.23 29.27
CA ALA A 109 -2.58 -9.63 29.08
C ALA A 109 -3.69 -10.39 28.36
N LEU A 110 -4.96 -10.20 28.76
CA LEU A 110 -6.11 -10.82 28.09
C LEU A 110 -6.23 -10.37 26.63
N ALA A 111 -6.16 -9.06 26.37
CA ALA A 111 -6.20 -8.51 25.02
C ALA A 111 -5.03 -9.03 24.16
N GLY A 112 -3.82 -9.07 24.72
CA GLY A 112 -2.64 -9.63 24.06
C GLY A 112 -2.79 -11.11 23.72
N LEU A 113 -3.37 -11.90 24.62
CA LEU A 113 -3.68 -13.31 24.35
C LEU A 113 -4.71 -13.49 23.24
N VAL A 114 -5.75 -12.64 23.19
CA VAL A 114 -6.74 -12.64 22.11
C VAL A 114 -6.09 -12.27 20.78
N ALA A 115 -5.29 -11.20 20.75
CA ALA A 115 -4.55 -10.77 19.56
C ALA A 115 -3.60 -11.87 19.07
N ALA A 116 -2.82 -12.49 19.97
CA ALA A 116 -1.92 -13.58 19.62
C ALA A 116 -2.65 -14.79 19.02
N ARG A 117 -3.85 -15.11 19.53
CA ARG A 117 -4.69 -16.17 18.96
C ARG A 117 -5.25 -15.79 17.59
N ALA A 118 -5.69 -14.55 17.42
CA ALA A 118 -6.19 -14.06 16.14
C ALA A 118 -5.09 -14.09 15.06
N VAL A 119 -3.88 -13.65 15.38
CA VAL A 119 -2.72 -13.72 14.47
C VAL A 119 -2.40 -15.17 14.12
N LYS A 120 -2.27 -16.06 15.12
CA LYS A 120 -1.98 -17.49 14.86
C LYS A 120 -3.04 -18.18 13.99
N LYS A 121 -4.31 -17.80 14.10
CA LYS A 121 -5.41 -18.35 13.31
C LYS A 121 -5.52 -17.71 11.92
N GLY A 122 -5.19 -16.42 11.82
CA GLY A 122 -5.30 -15.62 10.60
C GLY A 122 -4.08 -15.64 9.70
N SER A 123 -2.92 -16.14 10.17
CA SER A 123 -1.78 -16.42 9.29
C SER A 123 -2.19 -17.52 8.31
N PRO A 124 -2.29 -17.23 6.99
CA PRO A 124 -2.58 -18.27 6.02
C PRO A 124 -1.47 -19.33 6.15
N PRO A 125 -1.82 -20.64 6.12
CA PRO A 125 -0.80 -21.68 6.12
C PRO A 125 0.18 -21.38 5.00
N VAL A 126 1.48 -21.49 5.29
CA VAL A 126 2.52 -21.29 4.27
C VAL A 126 2.11 -22.13 3.04
N PRO A 127 1.97 -21.52 1.84
CA PRO A 127 1.39 -22.20 0.69
C PRO A 127 2.41 -23.17 0.11
N ASN A 128 2.61 -24.30 0.80
CA ASN A 128 3.65 -25.28 0.52
C ASN A 128 3.55 -25.79 -0.92
N MET A 129 2.33 -25.99 -1.43
CA MET A 129 2.10 -26.39 -2.82
C MET A 129 2.62 -25.34 -3.82
N ALA A 130 2.31 -24.06 -3.61
CA ALA A 130 2.78 -22.99 -4.50
C ALA A 130 4.31 -22.82 -4.45
N ILE A 131 4.91 -23.00 -3.26
CA ILE A 131 6.36 -22.97 -3.09
C ILE A 131 7.02 -24.18 -3.77
N GLU A 132 6.42 -25.36 -3.67
CA GLU A 132 6.94 -26.59 -4.29
C GLU A 132 6.82 -26.54 -5.82
N GLU A 133 5.72 -26.00 -6.34
CA GLU A 133 5.51 -25.79 -7.77
C GLU A 133 6.50 -24.76 -8.33
N ALA A 134 6.71 -23.64 -7.62
CA ALA A 134 7.74 -22.67 -7.97
C ALA A 134 9.17 -23.27 -7.95
N ARG A 135 9.47 -24.17 -7.00
CA ARG A 135 10.74 -24.91 -6.98
C ARG A 135 10.90 -25.82 -8.19
N LYS A 136 9.88 -26.59 -8.55
CA LYS A 136 9.91 -27.45 -9.75
C LYS A 136 10.13 -26.64 -11.02
N ILE A 137 9.45 -25.49 -11.18
CA ILE A 137 9.65 -24.60 -12.33
C ILE A 137 11.09 -24.11 -12.39
N ARG A 138 11.64 -23.62 -11.26
CA ARG A 138 13.05 -23.20 -11.18
C ARG A 138 13.99 -24.32 -11.61
N ASP A 139 13.79 -25.52 -11.08
CA ASP A 139 14.67 -26.66 -11.35
C ASP A 139 14.59 -27.09 -12.83
N THR A 140 13.42 -27.02 -13.47
CA THR A 140 13.29 -27.25 -14.92
C THR A 140 14.00 -26.20 -15.77
N VAL A 141 14.00 -24.94 -15.35
CA VAL A 141 14.70 -23.85 -16.05
C VAL A 141 16.22 -23.96 -15.86
N SER A 142 16.68 -24.36 -14.67
CA SER A 142 18.12 -24.57 -14.41
C SER A 142 18.67 -25.84 -15.06
N ALA A 143 17.90 -26.94 -15.11
CA ALA A 143 18.33 -28.17 -15.78
C ALA A 143 18.45 -28.01 -17.31
N GLY A 144 17.69 -27.09 -17.91
CA GLY A 144 17.82 -26.73 -19.33
C GLY A 144 18.99 -25.78 -19.64
N SER A 145 19.79 -25.40 -18.64
CA SER A 145 20.92 -24.45 -18.78
C SER A 145 22.31 -25.07 -18.65
N GLU A 146 22.42 -26.40 -18.54
CA GLU A 146 23.69 -27.11 -18.76
C GLU A 146 23.89 -27.36 -20.28
N PRO A 147 25.00 -26.90 -20.88
CA PRO A 147 25.31 -27.09 -22.30
C PRO A 147 25.68 -28.54 -22.67
#